data_AF-A0A7X7FAQ0-F1
#
_entry.id   AF-A0A7X7FAQ0-F1
#
_cell.length_a   1.000
_cell.length_b   1.000
_cell.length_c   1.000
_cell.angle_alpha   90.00
_cell.angle_beta   90.00
_cell.angle_gamma   90.00
#
_symmetry.space_group_name_H-M   'P 1'
#
loop_
_entity.id
_entity.type
_entity.pdbx_description
1 polymer ?
#
loop_
_entity_poly.entity_id
_entity_poly.type
_entity_poly.pdbx_seq_one_letter_code
_entity_poly.pdbx_strand_id
1 'polypeptide(L)'
;MKIRTQAHLCRAAAAVLAILSGLAFVNNAFVVMRWWRAFKAAGGDAAQMPDTLSGIVPWLDWTAVDYSCVTTFVPFLGFLLLSHGLGRALRGDHQDPEHFPFYKGYDQFNIALGLVGTLWGIIIIGYYQMDTVSMEDLMMCLHTALFSTLVAVVWVFVVDHSLIRPKMLRLLHGLQGTEHEDEDLVDLIDQLTSGAAGLCEVWDGNREKLGALNDAVALASAELRALSGVGKQVSDSLAKELVGAANQFIAKLALAGEALETRQNRLDAAFEERQRRLDAAQGQHAAALQAFGEVLAAAQRTQAGFAAAAEKLAADNADLRTALVGERNAGDALRGQVAALHGENEGRLKRIEELMAQMREADAAYAKRLDAVRGERDALAGERATLEGEKTAALKDLDASHRRADKAEALLEKVKSAFNV
;
A
#
# COMPACT_ATOMS: atom_id res chain seq x y z
N MET A 1 0.26 -47.75 11.24
CA MET A 1 0.55 -47.59 9.78
C MET A 1 -0.10 -46.35 9.14
N LYS A 2 -1.41 -46.10 9.31
CA LYS A 2 -2.12 -44.94 8.68
C LYS A 2 -1.57 -43.55 9.05
N ILE A 3 -1.19 -43.33 10.31
CA ILE A 3 -0.72 -42.03 10.82
C ILE A 3 0.66 -41.66 10.26
N ARG A 4 1.57 -42.62 10.19
CA ARG A 4 2.91 -42.41 9.60
C ARG A 4 2.82 -42.03 8.12
N THR A 5 1.93 -42.69 7.36
CA THR A 5 1.66 -42.31 5.95
C THR A 5 1.10 -40.89 5.84
N GLN A 6 0.18 -40.49 6.72
CA GLN A 6 -0.34 -39.13 6.76
C GLN A 6 0.76 -38.10 7.09
N ALA A 7 1.63 -38.40 8.04
CA ALA A 7 2.77 -37.53 8.39
C ALA A 7 3.77 -37.38 7.23
N HIS A 8 4.04 -38.46 6.48
CA HIS A 8 4.85 -38.38 5.26
C HIS A 8 4.21 -37.52 4.17
N LEU A 9 2.89 -37.65 3.96
CA LEU A 9 2.14 -36.81 3.02
C LEU A 9 2.13 -35.34 3.45
N CYS A 10 1.92 -35.05 4.73
CA CYS A 10 1.98 -33.70 5.28
C CYS A 10 3.38 -33.09 5.13
N ARG A 11 4.44 -33.86 5.37
CA ARG A 11 5.83 -33.41 5.17
C ARG A 11 6.11 -33.11 3.71
N ALA A 12 5.66 -33.97 2.79
CA ALA A 12 5.83 -33.77 1.35
C ALA A 12 5.07 -32.52 0.88
N ALA A 13 3.82 -32.34 1.31
CA ALA A 13 3.04 -31.14 1.01
C ALA A 13 3.71 -29.88 1.57
N ALA A 14 4.18 -29.90 2.83
CA ALA A 14 4.91 -28.79 3.43
C ALA A 14 6.21 -28.49 2.68
N ALA A 15 6.95 -29.51 2.21
CA ALA A 15 8.16 -29.31 1.42
C ALA A 15 7.88 -28.66 0.06
N VAL A 16 6.83 -29.12 -0.64
CA VAL A 16 6.41 -28.51 -1.92
C VAL A 16 5.98 -27.07 -1.72
N LEU A 17 5.18 -26.78 -0.70
CA LEU A 17 4.76 -25.43 -0.35
C LEU A 17 5.96 -24.55 0.05
N ALA A 18 6.92 -25.10 0.80
CA ALA A 18 8.17 -24.38 1.11
C ALA A 18 8.97 -24.04 -0.14
N ILE A 19 9.04 -24.93 -1.13
CA ILE A 19 9.73 -24.66 -2.41
C ILE A 19 9.00 -23.55 -3.18
N LEU A 20 7.67 -23.63 -3.28
CA LEU A 20 6.86 -22.62 -3.98
C LEU A 20 6.93 -21.25 -3.30
N SER A 21 6.77 -21.21 -1.97
CA SER A 21 6.92 -19.97 -1.19
C SER A 21 8.36 -19.46 -1.20
N GLY A 22 9.35 -20.34 -1.24
CA GLY A 22 10.76 -19.97 -1.38
C GLY A 22 11.06 -19.34 -2.75
N LEU A 23 10.48 -19.88 -3.82
CA LEU A 23 10.55 -19.28 -5.15
C LEU A 23 9.88 -17.90 -5.15
N ALA A 24 8.76 -17.73 -4.43
CA ALA A 24 8.11 -16.44 -4.23
C ALA A 24 8.96 -15.44 -3.47
N PHE A 25 9.58 -15.88 -2.39
CA PHE A 25 10.51 -15.06 -1.62
C PHE A 25 11.71 -14.62 -2.46
N VAL A 26 12.32 -15.52 -3.23
CA VAL A 26 13.43 -15.17 -4.12
C VAL A 26 12.96 -14.20 -5.20
N ASN A 27 11.80 -14.43 -5.82
CA ASN A 27 11.25 -13.51 -6.82
C ASN A 27 11.04 -12.11 -6.25
N ASN A 28 10.39 -12.00 -5.09
CA ASN A 28 10.15 -10.75 -4.40
C ASN A 28 11.46 -10.05 -4.00
N ALA A 29 12.44 -10.78 -3.48
CA ALA A 29 13.75 -10.21 -3.16
C ALA A 29 14.45 -9.59 -4.39
N PHE A 30 14.27 -10.18 -5.58
CA PHE A 30 14.77 -9.59 -6.82
C PHE A 30 13.97 -8.35 -7.23
N VAL A 31 12.65 -8.35 -7.08
CA VAL A 31 11.81 -7.15 -7.30
C VAL A 31 12.28 -6.01 -6.40
N VAL A 32 12.42 -6.24 -5.09
CA VAL A 32 12.89 -5.23 -4.11
C VAL A 32 14.30 -4.74 -4.45
N MET A 33 15.22 -5.63 -4.83
CA MET A 33 16.58 -5.24 -5.23
C MET A 33 16.57 -4.35 -6.48
N ARG A 34 15.77 -4.69 -7.49
CA ARG A 34 15.65 -3.91 -8.73
C ARG A 34 14.97 -2.58 -8.47
N TRP A 35 13.93 -2.57 -7.64
CA TRP A 35 13.28 -1.36 -7.15
C TRP A 35 14.27 -0.43 -6.46
N TRP A 36 15.07 -0.94 -5.51
CA TRP A 36 16.09 -0.13 -4.84
C TRP A 36 17.15 0.42 -5.80
N ARG A 37 17.56 -0.35 -6.81
CA ARG A 37 18.50 0.14 -7.84
C ARG A 37 17.89 1.24 -8.69
N ALA A 38 16.63 1.09 -9.11
CA ALA A 38 15.90 2.11 -9.85
C ALA A 38 15.70 3.37 -8.99
N PHE A 39 15.28 3.20 -7.74
CA PHE A 39 15.14 4.27 -6.75
C PHE A 39 16.42 5.08 -6.61
N LYS A 40 17.55 4.39 -6.43
CA LYS A 40 18.86 5.03 -6.27
C LYS A 40 19.32 5.73 -7.55
N ALA A 41 19.02 5.18 -8.72
CA ALA A 41 19.32 5.81 -10.00
C ALA A 41 18.48 7.07 -10.25
N ALA A 42 17.22 7.07 -9.80
CA ALA A 42 16.29 8.20 -9.85
C ALA A 42 16.58 9.28 -8.79
N GLY A 43 17.50 9.05 -7.85
CA GLY A 43 17.83 10.02 -6.80
C GLY A 43 16.67 10.31 -5.84
N GLY A 44 15.71 9.38 -5.71
CA GLY A 44 14.51 9.55 -4.88
C GLY A 44 13.37 10.33 -5.55
N ASP A 45 13.46 10.59 -6.87
CA ASP A 45 12.37 11.14 -7.67
C ASP A 45 11.35 10.04 -8.02
N ALA A 46 10.12 10.18 -7.51
CA ALA A 46 9.05 9.22 -7.78
C ALA A 46 8.61 9.22 -9.25
N ALA A 47 8.70 10.36 -9.94
CA ALA A 47 8.25 10.48 -11.34
C ALA A 47 9.16 9.74 -12.33
N GLN A 48 10.38 9.41 -11.93
CA GLN A 48 11.35 8.64 -12.73
C GLN A 48 11.31 7.14 -12.44
N MET A 49 10.40 6.70 -11.58
CA MET A 49 10.26 5.29 -11.23
C MET A 49 9.48 4.52 -12.29
N PRO A 50 9.93 3.30 -12.64
CA PRO A 50 9.19 2.45 -13.55
C PRO A 50 7.90 1.92 -12.89
N ASP A 51 6.78 1.99 -13.62
CA ASP A 51 5.44 1.57 -13.14
C ASP A 51 5.36 0.09 -12.73
N THR A 52 6.20 -0.76 -13.33
CA THR A 52 6.25 -2.20 -13.01
C THR A 52 7.68 -2.72 -13.00
N LEU A 53 8.03 -3.49 -11.98
CA LEU A 53 9.32 -4.14 -11.84
C LEU A 53 9.13 -5.64 -11.72
N SER A 54 9.60 -6.36 -12.74
CA SER A 54 9.48 -7.81 -12.76
C SER A 54 10.61 -8.48 -11.97
N GLY A 55 10.27 -9.56 -11.29
CA GLY A 55 11.26 -10.44 -10.67
C GLY A 55 11.98 -11.31 -11.72
N ILE A 56 12.55 -12.41 -11.25
CA ILE A 56 13.14 -13.44 -12.14
C ILE A 56 12.04 -14.18 -12.89
N VAL A 57 10.88 -14.33 -12.26
CA VAL A 57 9.77 -15.18 -12.70
C VAL A 57 8.51 -14.32 -12.82
N PRO A 58 8.19 -13.78 -14.01
CA PRO A 58 7.16 -12.75 -14.17
C PRO A 58 5.75 -13.17 -13.75
N TRP A 59 5.39 -14.44 -13.93
CA TRP A 59 4.09 -14.97 -13.50
C TRP A 59 3.93 -15.02 -11.99
N LEU A 60 5.00 -14.77 -11.24
CA LEU A 60 5.02 -14.77 -9.78
C LEU A 60 5.08 -13.35 -9.19
N ASP A 61 5.11 -12.32 -10.03
CA ASP A 61 5.21 -10.93 -9.60
C ASP A 61 3.98 -10.48 -8.80
N TRP A 62 2.83 -11.15 -8.97
CA TRP A 62 1.64 -10.93 -8.13
C TRP A 62 1.87 -11.23 -6.65
N THR A 63 2.92 -11.98 -6.30
CA THR A 63 3.29 -12.27 -4.90
C THR A 63 4.15 -11.16 -4.27
N ALA A 64 4.73 -10.28 -5.09
CA ALA A 64 5.49 -9.11 -4.65
C ALA A 64 4.52 -7.91 -4.47
N VAL A 65 3.54 -8.09 -3.59
CA VAL A 65 2.49 -7.11 -3.31
C VAL A 65 3.04 -5.88 -2.58
N ASP A 66 4.13 -6.08 -1.84
CA ASP A 66 4.82 -5.08 -1.05
C ASP A 66 6.33 -5.08 -1.32
N TYR A 67 6.98 -3.93 -1.17
CA TYR A 67 8.45 -3.82 -1.28
C TYR A 67 9.19 -4.31 -0.04
N SER A 68 8.56 -5.21 0.72
CA SER A 68 9.11 -5.90 1.86
C SER A 68 9.11 -7.39 1.55
N CYS A 69 10.22 -8.07 1.82
CA CYS A 69 10.29 -9.51 1.58
C CYS A 69 9.51 -10.32 2.63
N VAL A 70 9.00 -9.68 3.70
CA VAL A 70 8.39 -10.33 4.87
C VAL A 70 7.15 -11.15 4.50
N THR A 71 6.31 -10.65 3.60
CA THR A 71 5.05 -11.29 3.18
C THR A 71 5.26 -12.63 2.51
N THR A 72 6.35 -12.75 1.75
CA THR A 72 6.77 -14.01 1.12
C THR A 72 7.69 -14.84 2.03
N PHE A 73 8.40 -14.21 2.96
CA PHE A 73 9.35 -14.88 3.85
C PHE A 73 8.66 -15.66 4.97
N VAL A 74 7.65 -15.07 5.62
CA VAL A 74 6.89 -15.72 6.70
C VAL A 74 6.31 -17.07 6.27
N PRO A 75 5.58 -17.20 5.14
CA PRO A 75 5.08 -18.50 4.69
C PRO A 75 6.19 -19.45 4.28
N PHE A 76 7.25 -18.96 3.63
CA PHE A 76 8.42 -19.78 3.29
C PHE A 76 9.05 -20.43 4.52
N LEU A 77 9.37 -19.60 5.53
CA LEU A 77 9.98 -20.06 6.78
C LEU A 77 9.04 -21.02 7.52
N GLY A 78 7.75 -20.71 7.57
CA GLY A 78 6.77 -21.56 8.25
C GLY A 78 6.64 -22.94 7.61
N PHE A 79 6.56 -23.04 6.28
CA PHE A 79 6.50 -24.34 5.60
C PHE A 79 7.83 -25.11 5.68
N LEU A 80 8.97 -24.40 5.66
CA LEU A 80 10.28 -25.01 5.80
C LEU A 80 10.46 -25.64 7.20
N LEU A 81 10.11 -24.89 8.24
CA LEU A 81 10.15 -25.39 9.62
C LEU A 81 9.13 -26.50 9.86
N LEU A 82 7.93 -26.39 9.29
CA LEU A 82 6.93 -27.45 9.35
C LEU A 82 7.46 -28.76 8.74
N SER A 83 8.08 -28.70 7.56
CA SER A 83 8.67 -29.87 6.90
C SER A 83 9.84 -30.44 7.70
N HIS A 84 10.67 -29.56 8.29
CA HIS A 84 11.78 -29.96 9.15
C HIS A 84 11.29 -30.64 10.44
N GLY A 85 10.35 -30.04 11.16
CA GLY A 85 9.76 -30.56 12.40
C GLY A 85 9.07 -31.90 12.20
N LEU A 86 8.24 -32.03 11.15
CA LEU A 86 7.66 -33.33 10.75
C LEU A 86 8.74 -34.35 10.38
N GLY A 87 9.82 -33.90 9.72
CA GLY A 87 10.94 -34.75 9.36
C GLY A 87 11.76 -35.26 10.54
N ARG A 88 11.77 -34.53 11.66
CA ARG A 88 12.35 -34.97 12.93
C ARG A 88 11.41 -35.92 13.67
N ALA A 89 10.13 -35.58 13.79
CA ALA A 89 9.11 -36.44 14.39
C ALA A 89 9.02 -37.81 13.69
N LEU A 90 9.09 -37.85 12.35
CA LEU A 90 9.10 -39.10 11.58
C LEU A 90 10.35 -39.98 11.77
N ARG A 91 11.46 -39.38 12.22
CA ARG A 91 12.72 -40.05 12.53
C ARG A 91 12.78 -40.60 13.96
N GLY A 92 11.77 -40.30 14.79
CA GLY A 92 11.72 -40.73 16.20
C GLY A 92 12.37 -39.74 17.17
N ASP A 93 12.77 -38.54 16.72
CA ASP A 93 13.28 -37.52 17.63
C ASP A 93 12.16 -37.03 18.55
N HIS A 94 12.38 -37.06 19.86
CA HIS A 94 11.46 -36.48 20.84
C HIS A 94 11.22 -34.99 20.53
N GLN A 95 9.95 -34.60 20.40
CA GLN A 95 9.51 -33.22 20.16
C GLN A 95 8.67 -32.78 21.34
N ASP A 96 8.91 -31.55 21.79
CA ASP A 96 8.09 -30.90 22.81
C ASP A 96 6.67 -30.61 22.24
N PRO A 97 5.60 -31.19 22.80
CA PRO A 97 4.24 -30.97 22.32
C PRO A 97 3.81 -29.50 22.36
N GLU A 98 4.27 -28.71 23.34
CA GLU A 98 3.82 -27.33 23.52
C GLU A 98 4.23 -26.42 22.35
N HIS A 99 5.37 -26.72 21.73
CA HIS A 99 5.97 -25.87 20.71
C HIS A 99 5.90 -26.48 19.30
N PHE A 100 5.56 -27.76 19.16
CA PHE A 100 5.46 -28.46 17.88
C PHE A 100 4.42 -27.81 16.93
N PRO A 101 4.72 -27.64 15.63
CA PRO A 101 5.91 -28.09 14.88
C PRO A 101 7.08 -27.08 14.85
N PHE A 102 7.00 -26.02 15.65
CA PHE A 102 7.94 -24.91 15.64
C PHE A 102 8.82 -24.89 16.91
N TYR A 103 9.56 -23.79 17.10
CA TYR A 103 10.39 -23.57 18.28
C TYR A 103 9.76 -22.52 19.22
N LYS A 104 10.22 -22.51 20.47
CA LYS A 104 9.79 -21.52 21.47
C LYS A 104 10.09 -20.10 21.00
N GLY A 105 9.06 -19.26 20.92
CA GLY A 105 9.17 -17.87 20.46
C GLY A 105 9.02 -17.66 18.95
N TYR A 106 8.64 -18.69 18.18
CA TYR A 106 8.32 -18.56 16.76
C TYR A 106 7.25 -17.48 16.48
N ASP A 107 6.22 -17.41 17.32
CA ASP A 107 5.13 -16.44 17.19
C ASP A 107 5.66 -15.00 17.34
N GLN A 108 6.49 -14.76 18.38
CA GLN A 108 7.11 -13.46 18.64
C GLN A 108 8.05 -13.07 17.49
N PHE A 109 8.79 -14.04 16.94
CA PHE A 109 9.67 -13.82 15.80
C PHE A 109 8.91 -13.39 14.54
N ASN A 110 7.81 -14.06 14.19
CA ASN A 110 7.00 -13.67 13.03
C ASN A 110 6.34 -12.31 13.21
N ILE A 111 5.83 -12.00 14.40
CA ILE A 111 5.28 -10.68 14.71
C ILE A 111 6.37 -9.61 14.60
N ALA A 112 7.58 -9.88 15.10
CA ALA A 112 8.72 -8.98 14.96
C ALA A 112 9.11 -8.76 13.49
N LEU A 113 9.09 -9.81 12.66
CA LEU A 113 9.29 -9.68 11.21
C LEU A 113 8.21 -8.81 10.56
N GLY A 114 6.95 -8.96 10.95
CA GLY A 114 5.88 -8.07 10.52
C GLY A 114 6.21 -6.61 10.82
N LEU A 115 6.62 -6.33 12.06
CA LEU A 115 7.02 -4.99 12.51
C LEU A 115 8.23 -4.45 11.74
N VAL A 116 9.21 -5.30 11.40
CA VAL A 116 10.32 -4.93 10.52
C VAL A 116 9.82 -4.49 9.15
N GLY A 117 8.82 -5.16 8.58
CA GLY A 117 8.19 -4.75 7.33
C GLY A 117 7.49 -3.38 7.44
N THR A 118 6.82 -3.11 8.56
CA THR A 118 6.24 -1.78 8.84
C THR A 118 7.30 -0.70 8.95
N LEU A 119 8.37 -0.96 9.69
CA LEU A 119 9.49 -0.04 9.83
C LEU A 119 10.13 0.25 8.46
N TRP A 120 10.28 -0.77 7.63
CA TRP A 120 10.79 -0.64 6.27
C TRP A 120 9.90 0.25 5.39
N GLY A 121 8.58 0.04 5.41
CA GLY A 121 7.63 0.89 4.68
C GLY A 121 7.68 2.37 5.10
N ILE A 122 7.85 2.64 6.41
CA ILE A 122 8.03 4.01 6.93
C ILE A 122 9.37 4.60 6.47
N ILE A 123 10.45 3.82 6.51
CA ILE A 123 11.77 4.26 6.06
C ILE A 123 11.72 4.66 4.59
N ILE A 124 11.05 3.87 3.74
CA ILE A 124 10.91 4.16 2.31
C ILE A 124 10.30 5.55 2.09
N ILE A 125 9.23 5.91 2.82
CA ILE A 125 8.60 7.26 2.72
C ILE A 125 9.63 8.36 3.00
N GLY A 126 10.50 8.15 3.98
CA GLY A 126 11.53 9.13 4.36
C GLY A 126 12.63 9.33 3.32
N TYR A 127 12.78 8.43 2.35
CA TYR A 127 13.79 8.55 1.29
C TYR A 127 13.28 9.25 0.03
N TYR A 128 11.97 9.37 -0.16
CA TYR A 128 11.39 10.06 -1.31
C TYR A 128 11.56 11.59 -1.20
N GLN A 129 11.74 12.26 -2.33
CA GLN A 129 11.70 13.72 -2.37
C GLN A 129 10.25 14.20 -2.27
N MET A 130 9.90 14.82 -1.14
CA MET A 130 8.53 15.20 -0.78
C MET A 130 7.81 16.05 -1.84
N ASP A 131 8.55 16.78 -2.67
CA ASP A 131 8.00 17.63 -3.73
C ASP A 131 7.51 16.85 -4.96
N THR A 132 7.88 15.56 -5.07
CA THR A 132 7.58 14.68 -6.20
C THR A 132 6.66 13.51 -5.84
N VAL A 133 6.33 13.35 -4.55
CA VAL A 133 5.54 12.22 -4.05
C VAL A 133 4.08 12.37 -4.44
N SER A 134 3.56 11.42 -5.21
CA SER A 134 2.13 11.32 -5.47
C SER A 134 1.41 10.65 -4.29
N MET A 135 0.09 10.86 -4.19
CA MET A 135 -0.74 10.15 -3.20
C MET A 135 -0.70 8.62 -3.41
N GLU A 136 -0.48 8.17 -4.65
CA GLU A 136 -0.35 6.75 -5.00
C GLU A 136 0.92 6.12 -4.43
N ASP A 137 2.06 6.83 -4.51
CA ASP A 137 3.33 6.37 -3.93
C ASP A 137 3.25 6.27 -2.40
N LEU A 138 2.61 7.27 -1.77
CA LEU A 138 2.40 7.27 -0.33
C LEU A 138 1.50 6.11 0.10
N MET A 139 0.44 5.84 -0.67
CA MET A 139 -0.47 4.72 -0.46
C MET A 139 0.25 3.38 -0.64
N MET A 140 1.17 3.27 -1.61
CA MET A 140 1.98 2.06 -1.83
C MET A 140 2.96 1.78 -0.69
N CYS A 141 3.56 2.82 -0.12
CA CYS A 141 4.43 2.69 1.06
C CYS A 141 3.65 2.31 2.31
N LEU A 142 2.48 2.92 2.51
CA LEU A 142 1.57 2.57 3.60
C LEU A 142 1.04 1.14 3.46
N HIS A 143 0.72 0.74 2.22
CA HIS A 143 0.33 -0.64 1.91
C HIS A 143 1.45 -1.61 2.25
N THR A 144 2.70 -1.32 1.85
CA THR A 144 3.88 -2.13 2.22
C THR A 144 4.01 -2.26 3.74
N ALA A 145 3.81 -1.17 4.47
CA ALA A 145 3.95 -1.15 5.92
C ALA A 145 2.87 -1.98 6.64
N LEU A 146 1.61 -1.89 6.19
CA LEU A 146 0.47 -2.59 6.80
C LEU A 146 0.34 -4.05 6.33
N PHE A 147 0.74 -4.34 5.10
CA PHE A 147 0.54 -5.67 4.51
C PHE A 147 1.51 -6.70 5.11
N SER A 148 2.77 -6.31 5.37
CA SER A 148 3.74 -7.16 6.06
C SER A 148 3.30 -7.56 7.48
N THR A 149 2.70 -6.65 8.25
CA THR A 149 2.16 -6.97 9.57
C THR A 149 0.90 -7.81 9.49
N LEU A 150 0.01 -7.49 8.54
CA LEU A 150 -1.20 -8.27 8.31
C LEU A 150 -0.85 -9.74 8.00
N VAL A 151 0.09 -9.99 7.09
CA VAL A 151 0.50 -11.36 6.75
C VAL A 151 1.11 -12.08 7.95
N ALA A 152 1.95 -11.41 8.76
CA ALA A 152 2.50 -12.01 9.97
C ALA A 152 1.41 -12.39 10.98
N VAL A 153 0.43 -11.52 11.20
CA VAL A 153 -0.70 -11.76 12.12
C VAL A 153 -1.60 -12.87 11.59
N VAL A 154 -1.97 -12.83 10.30
CA VAL A 154 -2.78 -13.88 9.67
C VAL A 154 -2.06 -15.23 9.73
N TRP A 155 -0.75 -15.25 9.48
CA TRP A 155 0.03 -16.47 9.59
C TRP A 155 0.00 -17.06 11.00
N VAL A 156 0.25 -16.26 12.04
CA VAL A 156 0.32 -16.77 13.43
C VAL A 156 -1.08 -17.15 13.95
N PHE A 157 -2.06 -16.25 13.87
CA PHE A 157 -3.34 -16.47 14.53
C PHE A 157 -4.32 -17.30 13.72
N VAL A 158 -4.35 -17.11 12.39
CA VAL A 158 -5.33 -17.80 11.53
C VAL A 158 -4.75 -19.10 10.97
N VAL A 159 -3.51 -19.09 10.49
CA VAL A 159 -2.92 -20.29 9.87
C VAL A 159 -2.31 -21.20 10.91
N ASP A 160 -1.39 -20.70 11.74
CA ASP A 160 -0.64 -21.52 12.68
C ASP A 160 -1.53 -22.03 13.82
N HIS A 161 -2.09 -21.12 14.64
CA HIS A 161 -2.87 -21.48 15.82
C HIS A 161 -4.16 -22.23 15.47
N SER A 162 -4.85 -21.84 14.39
CA SER A 162 -6.15 -22.44 14.07
C SER A 162 -6.07 -23.69 13.20
N LEU A 163 -5.06 -23.83 12.33
CA LEU A 163 -4.98 -24.92 11.36
C LEU A 163 -3.78 -25.85 11.57
N ILE A 164 -2.57 -25.29 11.73
CA ILE A 164 -1.32 -26.08 11.75
C ILE A 164 -1.14 -26.77 13.10
N ARG A 165 -0.99 -26.05 14.21
CA ARG A 165 -0.78 -26.61 15.56
C ARG A 165 -1.76 -27.71 15.94
N PRO A 166 -3.10 -27.53 15.84
CA PRO A 166 -4.03 -28.57 16.27
C PRO A 166 -3.94 -29.85 15.43
N LYS A 167 -3.66 -29.74 14.12
CA LYS A 167 -3.45 -30.93 13.27
C LYS A 167 -2.11 -31.60 13.54
N MET A 168 -1.06 -30.80 13.75
CA MET A 168 0.29 -31.28 14.01
C MET A 168 0.39 -31.96 15.36
N LEU A 169 -0.24 -31.43 16.41
CA LEU A 169 -0.35 -32.08 17.72
C LEU A 169 -1.04 -33.45 17.64
N ARG A 170 -2.15 -33.56 16.89
CA ARG A 170 -2.81 -34.86 16.67
C ARG A 170 -1.92 -35.85 15.94
N LEU A 171 -1.15 -35.40 14.96
CA LEU A 171 -0.18 -36.23 14.24
C LEU A 171 0.98 -36.65 15.16
N LEU A 172 1.48 -35.74 16.00
CA LEU A 172 2.56 -36.00 16.95
C LEU A 172 2.13 -37.04 17.99
N HIS A 173 0.97 -36.84 18.65
CA HIS A 173 0.42 -37.82 19.58
C HIS A 173 0.18 -39.18 18.91
N GLY A 174 -0.24 -39.20 17.64
CA GLY A 174 -0.41 -40.44 16.90
C GLY A 174 0.88 -41.11 16.42
N LEU A 175 2.00 -40.39 16.39
CA LEU A 175 3.34 -40.91 16.08
C LEU A 175 4.07 -41.37 17.34
N GLN A 176 3.93 -40.64 18.45
CA GLN A 176 4.52 -40.98 19.76
C GLN A 176 3.69 -42.05 20.51
N GLY A 177 2.37 -42.04 20.36
CA GLY A 177 1.45 -43.00 20.98
C GLY A 177 1.47 -44.42 20.38
N THR A 178 2.44 -44.74 19.51
CA THR A 178 2.71 -46.13 19.06
C THR A 178 3.96 -46.74 19.66
N GLU A 179 4.77 -45.99 20.41
CA GLU A 179 5.96 -46.50 21.12
C GLU A 179 5.82 -46.37 22.65
N HIS A 180 5.04 -45.41 23.15
CA HIS A 180 4.89 -45.18 24.59
C HIS A 180 3.98 -46.15 25.37
N GLU A 181 3.17 -47.02 24.75
CA GLU A 181 2.44 -48.02 25.56
C GLU A 181 3.36 -49.15 26.07
N ASP A 182 4.45 -49.48 25.36
CA ASP A 182 5.41 -50.49 25.83
C ASP A 182 6.65 -49.86 26.49
N GLU A 183 7.07 -48.67 26.05
CA GLU A 183 8.24 -47.99 26.60
C GLU A 183 7.92 -47.21 27.90
N ASP A 184 6.72 -46.59 28.05
CA ASP A 184 6.34 -46.00 29.35
C ASP A 184 6.02 -47.09 30.38
N LEU A 185 5.54 -48.28 29.99
CA LEU A 185 5.33 -49.39 30.91
C LEU A 185 6.66 -50.02 31.34
N VAL A 186 7.64 -50.15 30.43
CA VAL A 186 8.98 -50.63 30.76
C VAL A 186 9.79 -49.58 31.52
N ASP A 187 9.66 -48.28 31.22
CA ASP A 187 10.30 -47.20 31.99
C ASP A 187 9.56 -46.94 33.32
N LEU A 188 8.24 -47.11 33.43
CA LEU A 188 7.55 -47.13 34.72
C LEU A 188 7.93 -48.37 35.51
N ILE A 189 8.09 -49.54 34.89
CA ILE A 189 8.58 -50.74 35.56
C ILE A 189 10.04 -50.58 35.94
N ASP A 190 10.90 -49.97 35.13
CA ASP A 190 12.31 -49.72 35.45
C ASP A 190 12.47 -48.56 36.44
N GLN A 191 11.58 -47.56 36.46
CA GLN A 191 11.51 -46.53 37.51
C GLN A 191 10.86 -47.06 38.79
N LEU A 192 9.92 -48.00 38.72
CA LEU A 192 9.39 -48.73 39.87
C LEU A 192 10.37 -49.78 40.35
N THR A 193 11.22 -50.35 39.50
CA THR A 193 12.21 -51.38 39.85
C THR A 193 13.52 -50.75 40.28
N SER A 194 13.94 -49.62 39.71
CA SER A 194 15.04 -48.78 40.23
C SER A 194 14.61 -47.93 41.42
N GLY A 195 13.34 -47.50 41.47
CA GLY A 195 12.70 -46.90 42.63
C GLY A 195 12.47 -47.91 43.74
N ALA A 196 12.10 -49.15 43.43
CA ALA A 196 12.03 -50.27 44.38
C ALA A 196 13.41 -50.82 44.74
N ALA A 197 14.42 -50.75 43.87
CA ALA A 197 15.80 -51.12 44.18
C ALA A 197 16.47 -50.03 45.02
N GLY A 198 16.18 -48.75 44.76
CA GLY A 198 16.58 -47.63 45.61
C GLY A 198 15.81 -47.61 46.94
N LEU A 199 14.52 -47.96 46.94
CA LEU A 199 13.77 -48.22 48.17
C LEU A 199 14.25 -49.49 48.87
N CYS A 200 14.66 -50.55 48.17
CA CYS A 200 15.26 -51.76 48.74
C CYS A 200 16.68 -51.52 49.22
N GLU A 201 17.49 -50.64 48.62
CA GLU A 201 18.80 -50.24 49.14
C GLU A 201 18.65 -49.29 50.33
N VAL A 202 17.63 -48.42 50.33
CA VAL A 202 17.30 -47.58 51.50
C VAL A 202 16.65 -48.44 52.59
N TRP A 203 15.90 -49.48 52.25
CA TRP A 203 15.24 -50.41 53.17
C TRP A 203 16.21 -51.47 53.69
N ASP A 204 17.11 -51.99 52.85
CA ASP A 204 18.19 -52.92 53.21
C ASP A 204 19.31 -52.16 53.91
N GLY A 205 19.63 -50.92 53.50
CA GLY A 205 20.49 -50.02 54.25
C GLY A 205 19.87 -49.60 55.59
N ASN A 206 18.55 -49.44 55.67
CA ASN A 206 17.86 -49.27 56.96
C ASN A 206 17.72 -50.58 57.73
N ARG A 207 17.67 -51.76 57.09
CA ARG A 207 17.60 -53.09 57.71
C ARG A 207 18.98 -53.57 58.17
N GLU A 208 20.04 -53.13 57.54
CA GLU A 208 21.44 -53.31 57.89
C GLU A 208 21.82 -52.29 58.97
N LYS A 209 21.27 -51.06 58.94
CA LYS A 209 21.34 -50.13 60.08
C LYS A 209 20.49 -50.59 61.26
N LEU A 210 19.28 -51.11 61.04
CA LEU A 210 18.44 -51.73 62.07
C LEU A 210 19.01 -53.07 62.53
N GLY A 211 19.73 -53.78 61.67
CA GLY A 211 20.48 -55.01 61.96
C GLY A 211 21.69 -54.70 62.80
N ALA A 212 22.47 -53.69 62.44
CA ALA A 212 23.56 -53.15 63.26
C ALA A 212 23.04 -52.53 64.57
N LEU A 213 21.84 -51.93 64.56
CA LEU A 213 21.18 -51.45 65.78
C LEU A 213 20.67 -52.61 66.63
N ASN A 214 20.14 -53.68 66.03
CA ASN A 214 19.65 -54.87 66.72
C ASN A 214 20.81 -55.74 67.23
N ASP A 215 21.92 -55.79 66.51
CA ASP A 215 23.18 -56.41 66.93
C ASP A 215 23.84 -55.57 68.01
N ALA A 216 23.85 -54.24 67.90
CA ALA A 216 24.31 -53.34 68.97
C ALA A 216 23.40 -53.40 70.21
N VAL A 217 22.08 -53.57 70.04
CA VAL A 217 21.11 -53.79 71.12
C VAL A 217 21.25 -55.19 71.70
N ALA A 218 21.58 -56.21 70.91
CA ALA A 218 21.85 -57.57 71.37
C ALA A 218 23.20 -57.64 72.11
N LEU A 219 24.22 -56.94 71.64
CA LEU A 219 25.52 -56.78 72.31
C LEU A 219 25.34 -55.99 73.61
N ALA A 220 24.59 -54.87 73.57
CA ALA A 220 24.26 -54.09 74.77
C ALA A 220 23.37 -54.89 75.75
N SER A 221 22.49 -55.78 75.26
CA SER A 221 21.67 -56.67 76.09
C SER A 221 22.46 -57.85 76.67
N ALA A 222 23.45 -58.35 75.94
CA ALA A 222 24.40 -59.37 76.40
C ALA A 222 25.38 -58.78 77.43
N GLU A 223 25.86 -57.55 77.21
CA GLU A 223 26.64 -56.78 78.17
C GLU A 223 25.80 -56.37 79.39
N LEU A 224 24.53 -55.99 79.22
CA LEU A 224 23.60 -55.77 80.35
C LEU A 224 23.36 -57.04 81.16
N ARG A 225 23.27 -58.21 80.52
CA ARG A 225 23.14 -59.50 81.22
C ARG A 225 24.44 -59.90 81.91
N ALA A 226 25.60 -59.63 81.31
CA ALA A 226 26.91 -59.82 81.95
C ALA A 226 27.11 -58.87 83.13
N LEU A 227 26.62 -57.63 83.02
CA LEU A 227 26.63 -56.61 84.08
C LEU A 227 25.54 -56.84 85.14
N SER A 228 24.46 -57.55 84.83
CA SER A 228 23.44 -57.95 85.82
C SER A 228 23.99 -58.93 86.88
N GLY A 229 25.12 -59.57 86.60
CA GLY A 229 25.88 -60.37 87.56
C GLY A 229 26.84 -59.56 88.43
N VAL A 230 27.10 -58.28 88.11
CA VAL A 230 28.01 -57.39 88.86
C VAL A 230 27.17 -56.26 89.47
N GLY A 231 26.64 -56.54 90.65
CA GLY A 231 25.59 -55.75 91.29
C GLY A 231 25.90 -54.27 91.60
N LYS A 232 24.84 -53.46 91.49
CA LYS A 232 24.53 -52.19 92.17
C LYS A 232 25.42 -50.94 91.97
N GLN A 233 26.66 -51.03 91.49
CA GLN A 233 27.48 -49.82 91.27
C GLN A 233 27.47 -49.30 89.82
N VAL A 234 27.07 -50.12 88.84
CA VAL A 234 27.12 -49.75 87.40
C VAL A 234 25.78 -49.24 86.86
N SER A 235 24.65 -49.47 87.55
CA SER A 235 23.33 -49.03 87.05
C SER A 235 23.18 -47.50 86.98
N ASP A 236 23.84 -46.76 87.87
CA ASP A 236 23.75 -45.30 87.91
C ASP A 236 24.60 -44.62 86.83
N SER A 237 25.72 -45.23 86.40
CA SER A 237 26.54 -44.68 85.32
C SER A 237 25.94 -44.97 83.94
N LEU A 238 25.42 -46.18 83.73
CA LEU A 238 24.73 -46.56 82.49
C LEU A 238 23.41 -45.81 82.31
N ALA A 239 22.63 -45.60 83.38
CA ALA A 239 21.44 -44.76 83.31
C ALA A 239 21.78 -43.31 82.93
N LYS A 240 22.91 -42.77 83.43
CA LYS A 240 23.39 -41.44 83.05
C LYS A 240 23.86 -41.36 81.60
N GLU A 241 24.57 -42.36 81.09
CA GLU A 241 25.02 -42.39 79.69
C GLU A 241 23.85 -42.57 78.72
N LEU A 242 22.86 -43.41 79.05
CA LEU A 242 21.68 -43.62 78.23
C LEU A 242 20.80 -42.36 78.18
N VAL A 243 20.62 -41.68 79.32
CA VAL A 243 19.93 -40.37 79.38
C VAL A 243 20.74 -39.30 78.63
N GLY A 244 22.07 -39.33 78.71
CA GLY A 244 22.95 -38.44 77.95
C GLY A 244 22.83 -38.61 76.44
N ALA A 245 22.83 -39.86 75.95
CA ALA A 245 22.67 -40.19 74.54
C ALA A 245 21.26 -39.85 74.03
N ALA A 246 20.22 -40.10 74.83
CA ALA A 246 18.84 -39.70 74.50
C ALA A 246 18.69 -38.17 74.41
N ASN A 247 19.29 -37.42 75.33
CA ASN A 247 19.28 -35.96 75.30
C ASN A 247 20.04 -35.40 74.09
N GLN A 248 21.17 -36.01 73.70
CA GLN A 248 21.89 -35.64 72.49
C GLN A 248 21.09 -35.94 71.21
N PHE A 249 20.33 -37.02 71.19
CA PHE A 249 19.46 -37.36 70.06
C PHE A 249 18.28 -36.39 69.95
N ILE A 250 17.66 -36.03 71.08
CA ILE A 250 16.60 -35.00 71.15
C ILE A 250 17.14 -33.65 70.67
N ALA A 251 18.36 -33.26 71.08
CA ALA A 251 19.00 -32.02 70.63
C ALA A 251 19.27 -32.00 69.12
N LYS A 252 19.69 -33.13 68.54
CA LYS A 252 19.89 -33.25 67.07
C LYS A 252 18.58 -33.19 66.30
N LEU A 253 17.51 -33.78 66.83
CA LEU A 253 16.16 -33.67 66.24
C LEU A 253 15.61 -32.24 66.32
N ALA A 254 15.84 -31.53 67.42
CA ALA A 254 15.46 -30.13 67.55
C ALA A 254 16.17 -29.24 66.51
N LEU A 255 17.50 -29.42 66.34
CA LEU A 255 18.28 -28.71 65.32
C LEU A 255 17.82 -29.02 63.89
N ALA A 256 17.46 -30.28 63.61
CA ALA A 256 16.94 -30.68 62.31
C ALA A 256 15.54 -30.08 62.04
N GLY A 257 14.69 -29.98 63.07
CA GLY A 257 13.40 -29.31 63.00
C GLY A 257 13.54 -27.81 62.70
N GLU A 258 14.43 -27.13 63.41
CA GLU A 258 14.71 -25.70 63.23
C GLU A 258 15.29 -25.40 61.83
N ALA A 259 16.12 -26.29 61.30
CA ALA A 259 16.66 -26.19 59.93
C ALA A 259 15.59 -26.39 58.84
N LEU A 260 14.61 -27.26 59.09
CA LEU A 260 13.46 -27.46 58.20
C LEU A 260 12.52 -26.25 58.21
N GLU A 261 12.23 -25.71 59.39
CA GLU A 261 11.38 -24.53 59.57
C GLU A 261 11.98 -23.29 58.90
N THR A 262 13.29 -23.06 59.07
CA THR A 262 14.00 -21.98 58.35
C THR A 262 14.00 -22.18 56.83
N ARG A 263 14.08 -23.41 56.35
CA ARG A 263 13.99 -23.71 54.91
C ARG A 263 12.58 -23.46 54.36
N GLN A 264 11.55 -23.81 55.11
CA GLN A 264 10.16 -23.58 54.75
C GLN A 264 9.85 -22.08 54.69
N ASN A 265 10.24 -21.32 55.71
CA ASN A 265 10.07 -19.86 55.73
C ASN A 265 10.76 -19.14 54.56
N ARG A 266 11.94 -19.64 54.12
CA ARG A 266 12.64 -19.10 52.94
C ARG A 266 11.90 -19.37 51.64
N LEU A 267 11.28 -20.54 51.50
CA LEU A 267 10.50 -20.89 50.31
C LEU A 267 9.22 -20.04 50.25
N ASP A 268 8.52 -19.89 51.37
CA ASP A 268 7.31 -19.08 51.44
C ASP A 268 7.60 -17.60 51.10
N ALA A 269 8.70 -17.03 51.63
CA ALA A 269 9.14 -15.69 51.27
C ALA A 269 9.46 -15.54 49.77
N ALA A 270 10.09 -16.55 49.15
CA ALA A 270 10.41 -16.54 47.72
C ALA A 270 9.14 -16.65 46.84
N PHE A 271 8.13 -17.40 47.28
CA PHE A 271 6.84 -17.47 46.61
C PHE A 271 6.08 -16.15 46.69
N GLU A 272 6.01 -15.53 47.87
CA GLU A 272 5.37 -14.21 48.02
C GLU A 272 6.02 -13.14 47.14
N GLU A 273 7.36 -13.11 47.09
CA GLU A 273 8.07 -12.14 46.24
C GLU A 273 7.79 -12.37 44.76
N ARG A 274 7.72 -13.64 44.33
CA ARG A 274 7.39 -13.99 42.95
C ARG A 274 5.94 -13.64 42.59
N GLN A 275 5.00 -13.82 43.52
CA GLN A 275 3.61 -13.39 43.37
C GLN A 275 3.52 -11.86 43.19
N ARG A 276 4.19 -11.08 44.04
CA ARG A 276 4.21 -9.60 43.94
C ARG A 276 4.78 -9.11 42.61
N ARG A 277 5.81 -9.78 42.07
CA ARG A 277 6.38 -9.44 40.75
C ARG A 277 5.42 -9.73 39.60
N LEU A 278 4.65 -10.82 39.69
CA LEU A 278 3.64 -11.15 38.70
C LEU A 278 2.48 -10.14 38.70
N ASP A 279 1.99 -9.77 39.88
CA ASP A 279 0.92 -8.78 40.03
C ASP A 279 1.35 -7.40 39.49
N ALA A 280 2.59 -6.99 39.78
CA ALA A 280 3.16 -5.75 39.25
C ALA A 280 3.29 -5.77 37.72
N ALA A 281 3.73 -6.89 37.14
CA ALA A 281 3.83 -7.05 35.69
C ALA A 281 2.44 -7.04 35.02
N GLN A 282 1.44 -7.70 35.61
CA GLN A 282 0.06 -7.67 35.11
C GLN A 282 -0.53 -6.25 35.15
N GLY A 283 -0.27 -5.48 36.21
CA GLY A 283 -0.67 -4.08 36.29
C GLY A 283 -0.04 -3.20 35.20
N GLN A 284 1.26 -3.41 34.91
CA GLN A 284 1.95 -2.72 33.81
C GLN A 284 1.38 -3.08 32.44
N HIS A 285 1.05 -4.35 32.21
CA HIS A 285 0.41 -4.78 30.96
C HIS A 285 -0.99 -4.20 30.78
N ALA A 286 -1.79 -4.13 31.83
CA ALA A 286 -3.11 -3.50 31.79
C ALA A 286 -3.03 -2.00 31.47
N ALA A 287 -2.10 -1.28 32.09
CA ALA A 287 -1.87 0.14 31.82
C ALA A 287 -1.39 0.38 30.38
N ALA A 288 -0.50 -0.48 29.86
CA ALA A 288 -0.03 -0.39 28.48
C ALA A 288 -1.17 -0.62 27.47
N LEU A 289 -2.04 -1.61 27.69
CA LEU A 289 -3.19 -1.88 26.84
C LEU A 289 -4.19 -0.71 26.84
N GLN A 290 -4.40 -0.06 27.99
CA GLN A 290 -5.26 1.11 28.08
C GLN A 290 -4.69 2.29 27.28
N ALA A 291 -3.38 2.56 27.40
CA ALA A 291 -2.70 3.59 26.63
C ALA A 291 -2.76 3.32 25.11
N PHE A 292 -2.59 2.07 24.68
CA PHE A 292 -2.78 1.69 23.27
C PHE A 292 -4.21 1.92 22.79
N GLY A 293 -5.22 1.64 23.61
CA GLY A 293 -6.62 1.92 23.29
C GLY A 293 -6.90 3.41 23.06
N GLU A 294 -6.32 4.28 23.88
CA GLU A 294 -6.45 5.74 23.74
C GLU A 294 -5.80 6.26 22.45
N VAL A 295 -4.62 5.74 22.10
CA VAL A 295 -3.93 6.07 20.84
C VAL A 295 -4.74 5.62 19.63
N LEU A 296 -5.32 4.42 19.67
CA LEU A 296 -6.20 3.90 18.61
C LEU A 296 -7.46 4.76 18.43
N ALA A 297 -8.08 5.20 19.53
CA ALA A 297 -9.23 6.09 19.46
C ALA A 297 -8.87 7.48 18.89
N ALA A 298 -7.69 8.01 19.22
CA ALA A 298 -7.20 9.27 18.65
C ALA A 298 -6.89 9.14 17.14
N ALA A 299 -6.32 8.02 16.73
CA ALA A 299 -6.07 7.70 15.31
C ALA A 299 -7.38 7.58 14.51
N GLN A 300 -8.40 6.94 15.06
CA GLN A 300 -9.72 6.85 14.40
C GLN A 300 -10.39 8.22 14.22
N ARG A 301 -10.31 9.10 15.23
CA ARG A 301 -10.87 10.47 15.13
C ARG A 301 -10.16 11.29 14.05
N THR A 302 -8.84 11.19 13.96
CA THR A 302 -8.06 11.88 12.92
C THR A 302 -8.38 11.33 11.53
N GLN A 303 -8.50 10.01 11.38
CA GLN A 303 -8.93 9.38 10.13
C GLN A 303 -10.33 9.87 9.69
N ALA A 304 -11.29 9.96 10.61
CA ALA A 304 -12.61 10.50 10.32
C ALA A 304 -12.56 11.99 9.90
N GLY A 305 -11.68 12.78 10.52
CA GLY A 305 -11.43 14.17 10.13
C GLY A 305 -10.87 14.29 8.70
N PHE A 306 -9.94 13.44 8.32
CA PHE A 306 -9.40 13.40 6.95
C PHE A 306 -10.46 12.96 5.93
N ALA A 307 -11.31 11.98 6.27
CA ALA A 307 -12.40 11.55 5.39
C ALA A 307 -13.40 12.70 5.11
N ALA A 308 -13.80 13.44 6.15
CA ALA A 308 -14.69 14.60 6.00
C ALA A 308 -14.04 15.72 5.16
N ALA A 309 -12.72 15.95 5.34
CA ALA A 309 -12.00 16.93 4.54
C ALA A 309 -11.92 16.52 3.05
N ALA A 310 -11.70 15.24 2.77
CA ALA A 310 -11.68 14.71 1.40
C ALA A 310 -13.04 14.84 0.71
N GLU A 311 -14.13 14.59 1.44
CA GLU A 311 -15.50 14.72 0.93
C GLU A 311 -15.82 16.17 0.55
N LYS A 312 -15.42 17.13 1.40
CA LYS A 312 -15.54 18.56 1.09
C LYS A 312 -14.76 18.96 -0.15
N LEU A 313 -13.52 18.48 -0.27
CA LEU A 313 -12.64 18.77 -1.42
C LEU A 313 -13.19 18.17 -2.73
N ALA A 314 -13.88 17.04 -2.66
CA ALA A 314 -14.56 16.44 -3.79
C ALA A 314 -15.78 17.28 -4.23
N ALA A 315 -16.56 17.79 -3.28
CA ALA A 315 -17.68 18.69 -3.55
C ALA A 315 -17.21 20.00 -4.19
N ASP A 316 -16.21 20.66 -3.60
CA ASP A 316 -15.64 21.92 -4.13
C ASP A 316 -15.10 21.73 -5.57
N ASN A 317 -14.47 20.58 -5.86
CA ASN A 317 -14.01 20.26 -7.21
C ASN A 317 -15.17 20.03 -8.21
N ALA A 318 -16.28 19.45 -7.77
CA ALA A 318 -17.46 19.26 -8.61
C ALA A 318 -18.09 20.61 -8.99
N ASP A 319 -18.16 21.54 -8.04
CA ASP A 319 -18.64 22.90 -8.28
C ASP A 319 -17.75 23.66 -9.25
N LEU A 320 -16.41 23.59 -9.06
CA LEU A 320 -15.44 24.22 -9.97
C LEU A 320 -15.55 23.67 -11.40
N ARG A 321 -15.70 22.35 -11.57
CA ARG A 321 -15.90 21.74 -12.89
C ARG A 321 -17.17 22.25 -13.56
N THR A 322 -18.25 22.39 -12.80
CA THR A 322 -19.53 22.89 -13.30
C THR A 322 -19.40 24.35 -13.73
N ALA A 323 -18.73 25.18 -12.93
CA ALA A 323 -18.47 26.58 -13.27
C ALA A 323 -17.62 26.70 -14.56
N LEU A 324 -16.58 25.89 -14.69
CA LEU A 324 -15.66 25.91 -15.84
C LEU A 324 -16.34 25.47 -17.15
N VAL A 325 -17.27 24.50 -17.07
CA VAL A 325 -18.14 24.14 -18.21
C VAL A 325 -19.07 25.31 -18.57
N GLY A 326 -19.62 26.01 -17.58
CA GLY A 326 -20.42 27.21 -17.78
C GLY A 326 -19.66 28.32 -18.53
N GLU A 327 -18.44 28.62 -18.11
CA GLU A 327 -17.59 29.61 -18.78
C GLU A 327 -17.22 29.19 -20.20
N ARG A 328 -16.92 27.91 -20.42
CA ARG A 328 -16.61 27.39 -21.76
C ARG A 328 -17.79 27.56 -22.71
N ASN A 329 -19.00 27.23 -22.25
CA ASN A 329 -20.23 27.40 -23.02
C ASN A 329 -20.49 28.88 -23.35
N ALA A 330 -20.25 29.79 -22.40
CA ALA A 330 -20.35 31.23 -22.64
C ALA A 330 -19.32 31.71 -23.67
N GLY A 331 -18.09 31.22 -23.61
CA GLY A 331 -17.04 31.49 -24.59
C GLY A 331 -17.39 30.98 -25.99
N ASP A 332 -17.98 29.79 -26.10
CA ASP A 332 -18.45 29.23 -27.38
C ASP A 332 -19.62 30.04 -27.96
N ALA A 333 -20.55 30.50 -27.12
CA ALA A 333 -21.63 31.39 -27.54
C ALA A 333 -21.10 32.73 -28.08
N LEU A 334 -20.13 33.34 -27.38
CA LEU A 334 -19.46 34.57 -27.83
C LEU A 334 -18.73 34.35 -29.16
N ARG A 335 -17.99 33.25 -29.32
CA ARG A 335 -17.36 32.89 -30.61
C ARG A 335 -18.39 32.77 -31.74
N GLY A 336 -19.53 32.14 -31.47
CA GLY A 336 -20.62 32.03 -32.44
C GLY A 336 -21.17 33.40 -32.85
N GLN A 337 -21.37 34.31 -31.91
CA GLN A 337 -21.83 35.67 -32.19
C GLN A 337 -20.81 36.47 -33.03
N VAL A 338 -19.52 36.37 -32.71
CA VAL A 338 -18.46 37.03 -33.48
C VAL A 338 -18.41 36.50 -34.92
N ALA A 339 -18.53 35.18 -35.10
CA ALA A 339 -18.57 34.57 -36.44
C ALA A 339 -19.79 35.05 -37.25
N ALA A 340 -20.96 35.15 -36.63
CA ALA A 340 -22.17 35.66 -37.27
C ALA A 340 -22.01 37.12 -37.71
N LEU A 341 -21.49 37.98 -36.84
CA LEU A 341 -21.21 39.39 -37.16
C LEU A 341 -20.18 39.53 -38.30
N HIS A 342 -19.16 38.67 -38.30
CA HIS A 342 -18.16 38.67 -39.37
C HIS A 342 -18.79 38.31 -40.72
N GLY A 343 -19.61 37.26 -40.77
CA GLY A 343 -20.33 36.88 -41.98
C GLY A 343 -21.31 37.95 -42.47
N GLU A 344 -22.00 38.64 -41.55
CA GLU A 344 -22.88 39.76 -41.90
C GLU A 344 -22.08 40.92 -42.53
N ASN A 345 -20.94 41.27 -41.93
CA ASN A 345 -20.07 42.32 -42.44
C ASN A 345 -19.49 41.99 -43.82
N GLU A 346 -19.04 40.76 -44.05
CA GLU A 346 -18.62 40.30 -45.38
C GLU A 346 -19.75 40.44 -46.41
N GLY A 347 -20.98 40.03 -46.06
CA GLY A 347 -22.14 40.18 -46.91
C GLY A 347 -22.51 41.64 -47.19
N ARG A 348 -22.32 42.54 -46.22
CA ARG A 348 -22.46 43.99 -46.44
C ARG A 348 -21.38 44.53 -47.37
N LEU A 349 -20.13 44.06 -47.23
CA LEU A 349 -19.02 44.50 -48.07
C LEU A 349 -19.26 44.12 -49.55
N LYS A 350 -19.68 42.88 -49.82
CA LYS A 350 -20.03 42.42 -51.17
C LYS A 350 -21.14 43.27 -51.81
N ARG A 351 -22.18 43.61 -51.05
CA ARG A 351 -23.26 44.49 -51.53
C ARG A 351 -22.76 45.90 -51.86
N ILE A 352 -21.82 46.42 -51.07
CA ILE A 352 -21.19 47.73 -51.36
C ILE A 352 -20.36 47.64 -52.65
N GLU A 353 -19.60 46.57 -52.85
CA GLU A 353 -18.83 46.35 -54.07
C GLU A 353 -19.73 46.26 -55.32
N GLU A 354 -20.84 45.53 -55.24
CA GLU A 354 -21.84 45.44 -56.31
C GLU A 354 -22.47 46.80 -56.62
N LEU A 355 -22.86 47.57 -55.60
CA LEU A 355 -23.40 48.92 -55.78
C LEU A 355 -22.36 49.85 -56.42
N MET A 356 -21.09 49.79 -56.01
CA MET A 356 -20.04 50.57 -56.63
C MET A 356 -19.80 50.18 -58.10
N ALA A 357 -19.93 48.90 -58.45
CA ALA A 357 -19.84 48.45 -59.85
C ALA A 357 -21.01 49.03 -60.68
N GLN A 358 -22.24 48.94 -60.16
CA GLN A 358 -23.43 49.51 -60.81
C GLN A 358 -23.31 51.03 -61.00
N MET A 359 -22.79 51.75 -60.01
CA MET A 359 -22.54 53.19 -60.13
C MET A 359 -21.54 53.50 -61.25
N ARG A 360 -20.44 52.74 -61.35
CA ARG A 360 -19.45 52.92 -62.44
C ARG A 360 -20.06 52.65 -63.82
N GLU A 361 -20.91 51.63 -63.94
CA GLU A 361 -21.62 51.34 -65.20
C GLU A 361 -22.60 52.45 -65.56
N ALA A 362 -23.34 52.97 -64.58
CA ALA A 362 -24.25 54.09 -64.77
C ALA A 362 -23.48 55.35 -65.22
N ASP A 363 -22.38 55.69 -64.56
CA ASP A 363 -21.53 56.83 -64.92
C ASP A 363 -20.97 56.68 -66.34
N ALA A 364 -20.52 55.48 -66.73
CA ALA A 364 -20.06 55.20 -68.09
C ALA A 364 -21.19 55.35 -69.13
N ALA A 365 -22.40 54.89 -68.80
CA ALA A 365 -23.57 55.07 -69.65
C ALA A 365 -23.98 56.54 -69.79
N TYR A 366 -23.91 57.32 -68.70
CA TYR A 366 -24.13 58.77 -68.73
C TYR A 366 -23.09 59.49 -69.59
N ALA A 367 -21.81 59.14 -69.46
CA ALA A 367 -20.74 59.70 -70.28
C ALA A 367 -20.98 59.43 -71.78
N LYS A 368 -21.33 58.18 -72.14
CA LYS A 368 -21.65 57.81 -73.53
C LYS A 368 -22.84 58.58 -74.08
N ARG A 369 -23.89 58.80 -73.27
CA ARG A 369 -25.05 59.63 -73.66
C ARG A 369 -24.66 61.08 -73.86
N LEU A 370 -23.82 61.63 -72.97
CA LEU A 370 -23.33 63.01 -73.09
C LEU A 370 -22.54 63.21 -74.38
N ASP A 371 -21.67 62.26 -74.74
CA ASP A 371 -20.89 62.32 -75.98
C ASP A 371 -21.79 62.17 -77.22
N ALA A 372 -22.82 61.33 -77.18
CA ALA A 372 -23.82 61.24 -78.25
C ALA A 372 -24.56 62.57 -78.45
N VAL A 373 -25.02 63.20 -77.37
CA VAL A 373 -25.68 64.52 -77.42
C VAL A 373 -24.74 65.61 -77.95
N ARG A 374 -23.45 65.57 -77.58
CA ARG A 374 -22.44 66.48 -78.15
C ARG A 374 -22.28 66.26 -79.65
N GLY A 375 -22.20 65.01 -80.09
CA GLY A 375 -22.14 64.65 -81.51
C GLY A 375 -23.37 65.14 -82.30
N GLU A 376 -24.57 64.96 -81.77
CA GLU A 376 -25.81 65.49 -82.37
C GLU A 376 -25.81 67.02 -82.44
N ARG A 377 -25.39 67.70 -81.37
CA ARG A 377 -25.27 69.16 -81.35
C ARG A 377 -24.28 69.66 -82.40
N ASP A 378 -23.13 68.99 -82.53
CA ASP A 378 -22.09 69.39 -83.49
C ASP A 378 -22.54 69.12 -84.94
N ALA A 379 -23.29 68.03 -85.18
CA ALA A 379 -23.93 67.77 -86.47
C ALA A 379 -24.96 68.85 -86.83
N LEU A 380 -25.85 69.22 -85.90
CA LEU A 380 -26.82 70.30 -86.09
C LEU A 380 -26.14 71.67 -86.31
N ALA A 381 -25.02 71.93 -85.64
CA ALA A 381 -24.22 73.13 -85.88
C ALA A 381 -23.62 73.14 -87.29
N GLY A 382 -23.16 71.98 -87.78
CA GLY A 382 -22.70 71.79 -89.15
C GLY A 382 -23.81 72.04 -90.18
N GLU A 383 -24.99 71.44 -90.00
CA GLU A 383 -26.16 71.67 -90.85
C GLU A 383 -26.56 73.14 -90.88
N ARG A 384 -26.60 73.79 -89.71
CA ARG A 384 -26.89 75.23 -89.62
C ARG A 384 -25.86 76.06 -90.38
N ALA A 385 -24.58 75.75 -90.28
CA ALA A 385 -23.54 76.45 -91.01
C ALA A 385 -23.69 76.27 -92.53
N THR A 386 -24.06 75.08 -93.00
CA THR A 386 -24.36 74.84 -94.42
C THR A 386 -25.57 75.64 -94.90
N LEU A 387 -26.67 75.64 -94.12
CA LEU A 387 -27.87 76.42 -94.44
C LEU A 387 -27.61 77.94 -94.44
N GLU A 388 -26.78 78.44 -93.51
CA GLU A 388 -26.35 79.85 -93.52
C GLU A 388 -25.46 80.17 -94.74
N GLY A 389 -24.60 79.24 -95.15
CA GLY A 389 -23.83 79.32 -96.39
C GLY A 389 -24.72 79.37 -97.64
N GLU A 390 -25.71 78.49 -97.74
CA GLU A 390 -26.70 78.47 -98.82
C GLU A 390 -27.54 79.75 -98.85
N LYS A 391 -28.00 80.21 -97.68
CA LYS A 391 -28.74 81.47 -97.55
C LYS A 391 -27.91 82.67 -98.02
N THR A 392 -26.64 82.75 -97.63
CA THR A 392 -25.76 83.86 -98.04
C THR A 392 -25.44 83.81 -99.54
N ALA A 393 -25.29 82.61 -100.12
CA ALA A 393 -25.16 82.44 -101.57
C ALA A 393 -26.43 82.89 -102.30
N ALA A 394 -27.61 82.45 -101.84
CA ALA A 394 -28.89 82.84 -102.42
C ALA A 394 -29.13 84.36 -102.33
N LEU A 395 -28.75 85.01 -101.22
CA LEU A 395 -28.81 86.47 -101.08
C LEU A 395 -27.88 87.19 -102.06
N LYS A 396 -26.67 86.69 -102.29
CA LYS A 396 -25.75 87.25 -103.30
C LYS A 396 -26.30 87.12 -104.72
N ASP A 397 -26.93 86.00 -105.04
CA ASP A 397 -27.57 85.79 -106.34
C ASP A 397 -28.79 86.73 -106.51
N LEU A 398 -29.58 86.93 -105.46
CA LEU A 398 -30.68 87.90 -105.45
C LEU A 398 -30.18 89.33 -105.64
N ASP A 399 -29.14 89.75 -104.90
CA ASP A 399 -28.50 91.06 -105.06
C ASP A 399 -27.91 91.25 -106.46
N ALA A 400 -27.29 90.21 -107.03
CA ALA A 400 -26.79 90.24 -108.39
C ALA A 400 -27.93 90.38 -109.40
N SER A 401 -29.07 89.74 -109.16
CA SER A 401 -30.29 89.90 -109.97
C SER A 401 -30.87 91.31 -109.85
N HIS A 402 -30.94 91.88 -108.64
CA HIS A 402 -31.37 93.27 -108.42
C HIS A 402 -30.46 94.26 -109.15
N ARG A 403 -29.12 94.11 -109.06
CA ARG A 403 -28.20 94.98 -109.82
C ARG A 403 -28.35 94.85 -111.34
N ARG A 404 -28.76 93.67 -111.85
CA ARG A 404 -29.10 93.51 -113.27
C ARG A 404 -30.41 94.22 -113.61
N ALA A 405 -31.41 94.14 -112.73
CA ALA A 405 -32.66 94.87 -112.86
C ALA A 405 -32.43 96.39 -112.83
N ASP A 406 -31.65 96.91 -111.88
CA ASP A 406 -31.30 98.33 -111.80
C ASP A 406 -30.54 98.82 -113.05
N LYS A 407 -29.63 97.99 -113.60
CA LYS A 407 -28.97 98.29 -114.88
C LYS A 407 -29.94 98.30 -116.05
N ALA A 408 -30.93 97.42 -116.06
CA ALA A 408 -31.98 97.40 -117.07
C ALA A 408 -32.91 98.61 -116.95
N GLU A 409 -33.26 99.03 -115.72
CA GLU A 409 -34.01 100.27 -115.47
C GLU A 409 -33.22 101.51 -115.88
N ALA A 410 -31.93 101.60 -115.56
CA ALA A 410 -31.06 102.69 -115.99
C ALA A 410 -30.89 102.75 -117.53
N LEU A 411 -30.89 101.60 -118.21
CA LEU A 411 -30.93 101.54 -119.68
C LEU A 411 -32.29 102.01 -120.24
N LEU A 412 -33.40 101.62 -119.61
CA LEU A 412 -34.73 102.10 -119.97
C LEU A 412 -34.90 103.61 -119.75
N GLU A 413 -34.34 104.16 -118.67
CA GLU A 413 -34.25 105.60 -118.41
C GLU A 413 -33.41 106.33 -119.46
N LYS A 414 -32.25 105.77 -119.86
CA LYS A 414 -31.43 106.33 -120.96
C LYS A 414 -32.18 106.32 -122.30
N VAL A 415 -32.91 105.25 -122.60
CA VAL A 415 -33.77 105.17 -123.80
C VAL A 415 -34.89 106.20 -123.73
N LYS A 416 -35.52 106.40 -122.57
CA LYS A 416 -36.52 107.46 -122.37
C LYS A 416 -35.93 108.86 -122.55
N SER A 417 -34.71 109.13 -122.04
CA SER A 417 -34.05 110.44 -122.21
C SER A 417 -33.63 110.74 -123.65
N ALA A 418 -33.44 109.71 -124.49
CA ALA A 418 -33.12 109.86 -125.91
C ALA A 418 -34.37 110.18 -126.76
N PHE A 419 -35.58 110.06 -126.20
CA PHE A 419 -36.86 110.29 -126.87
C PHE A 419 -37.65 111.50 -126.34
N ASN A 420 -37.04 112.36 -125.52
CA ASN A 420 -37.66 113.62 -125.10
C ASN A 420 -37.67 114.66 -126.25
N VAL A 421 -38.83 114.78 -126.89
CA VAL A 421 -39.49 116.04 -127.26
C VAL A 421 -40.64 116.24 -126.28
#